data_AF-L7LHD5-F1
#
_entry.id   AF-L7LHD5-F1
#
_cell.length_a   1.000
_cell.length_b   1.000
_cell.length_c   1.000
_cell.angle_alpha   90.00
_cell.angle_beta   90.00
_cell.angle_gamma   90.00
#
_symmetry.space_group_name_H-M   'P 1'
#
loop_
_entity.id
_entity.type
_entity.pdbx_description
1 polymer ?
#
loop_
_entity_poly.entity_id
_entity_poly.type
_entity_poly.pdbx_seq_one_letter_code
_entity_poly.pdbx_strand_id
1 'polypeptide(L)'
;MTDTDQTTDVQPEPAIDENPGLEPENDEEAFTRPREEVGDDPEKPDDDADTFSREYVEKLRQENGKYRQRAQRADELAHRLHRALVAADGRLQDPTDLDYADDHLDEDGSRLREAIDDLLQRKPHLAARRPIGDVGQGATSQSREVDLLGILGGR
;
A
#
# COMPACT_ATOMS: atom_id res chain seq x y z
N MET A 1 -0.27 44.93 61.97
CA MET A 1 -0.69 43.55 62.21
C MET A 1 -1.86 43.30 61.29
N THR A 2 -1.59 43.00 60.01
CA THR A 2 -1.56 41.64 59.40
C THR A 2 -2.92 40.96 59.57
N ASP A 3 -3.80 41.05 58.57
CA ASP A 3 -3.90 40.17 57.40
C ASP A 3 -4.34 38.74 57.77
N THR A 4 -5.55 38.36 57.34
CA THR A 4 -5.88 37.09 56.65
C THR A 4 -7.40 37.10 56.41
N ASP A 5 -7.84 37.45 55.21
CA ASP A 5 -9.18 37.09 54.74
C ASP A 5 -9.06 36.40 53.38
N GLN A 6 -9.74 35.25 53.30
CA GLN A 6 -9.79 34.36 52.15
C GLN A 6 -10.59 35.02 51.03
N THR A 7 -10.06 34.97 49.81
CA THR A 7 -10.87 35.14 48.60
C THR A 7 -10.34 34.18 47.55
N THR A 8 -11.20 33.22 47.21
CA THR A 8 -11.08 32.27 46.10
C THR A 8 -10.97 33.03 44.79
N ASP A 9 -9.87 32.86 44.07
CA ASP A 9 -9.72 33.32 42.68
C ASP A 9 -9.81 32.13 41.72
N VAL A 10 -10.67 32.30 40.73
CA VAL A 10 -11.07 31.33 39.71
C VAL A 10 -10.15 31.50 38.51
N GLN A 11 -9.56 30.41 38.01
CA GLN A 11 -8.93 30.37 36.70
C GLN A 11 -9.36 29.11 35.91
N PRO A 12 -9.40 29.20 34.57
CA PRO A 12 -10.58 28.85 33.79
C PRO A 12 -10.58 27.43 33.22
N GLU A 13 -11.78 26.91 32.98
CA GLU A 13 -12.05 25.69 32.22
C GLU A 13 -11.73 25.88 30.73
N PRO A 14 -11.10 24.90 30.04
CA PRO A 14 -11.15 24.84 28.59
C PRO A 14 -12.49 24.25 28.14
N ALA A 15 -13.30 25.08 27.48
CA ALA A 15 -14.53 24.69 26.80
C ALA A 15 -14.29 24.52 25.29
N ILE A 16 -14.42 23.31 24.76
CA ILE A 16 -14.77 22.96 23.37
C ILE A 16 -15.05 21.45 23.35
N ASP A 17 -16.08 20.88 22.73
CA ASP A 17 -17.15 21.35 21.84
C ASP A 17 -18.20 20.22 21.80
N GLU A 18 -19.49 20.55 21.74
CA GLU A 18 -20.58 19.58 21.60
C GLU A 18 -20.65 19.06 20.16
N ASN A 19 -20.61 17.73 19.95
CA ASN A 19 -21.35 17.14 18.85
C ASN A 19 -21.83 15.72 19.20
N PRO A 20 -23.13 15.40 19.03
CA PRO A 20 -23.77 14.22 19.58
C PRO A 20 -23.76 13.05 18.57
N GLY A 21 -23.80 11.83 19.09
CA GLY A 21 -24.30 10.68 18.34
C GLY A 21 -23.34 10.07 17.31
N LEU A 22 -22.31 9.38 17.79
CA LEU A 22 -21.86 8.14 17.16
C LEU A 22 -21.73 7.12 18.29
N GLU A 23 -22.80 6.36 18.50
CA GLU A 23 -22.74 5.08 19.17
C GLU A 23 -21.59 4.30 18.52
N PRO A 24 -20.62 3.74 19.27
CA PRO A 24 -19.98 2.56 18.76
C PRO A 24 -21.09 1.52 18.70
N GLU A 25 -21.66 1.29 17.53
CA GLU A 25 -22.19 -0.03 17.18
C GLU A 25 -21.02 -0.98 17.39
N ASN A 26 -20.88 -1.40 18.64
CA ASN A 26 -20.13 -2.54 19.05
C ASN A 26 -20.91 -3.71 18.47
N ASP A 27 -20.64 -4.00 17.20
CA ASP A 27 -20.83 -5.34 16.64
C ASP A 27 -19.91 -6.25 17.47
N GLU A 28 -20.37 -6.55 18.68
CA GLU A 28 -20.09 -7.81 19.34
C GLU A 28 -20.77 -8.89 18.48
N GLU A 29 -20.23 -9.12 17.28
CA GLU A 29 -20.11 -10.50 16.83
C GLU A 29 -19.23 -11.17 17.86
N ALA A 30 -19.90 -11.64 18.91
CA ALA A 30 -19.39 -12.61 19.84
C ALA A 30 -18.76 -13.69 18.97
N PHE A 31 -17.44 -13.67 18.91
CA PHE A 31 -16.66 -14.80 18.43
C PHE A 31 -16.94 -15.92 19.42
N THR A 32 -18.08 -16.59 19.22
CA THR A 32 -18.44 -17.83 19.88
C THR A 32 -17.47 -18.85 19.34
N ARG A 33 -16.28 -18.90 19.97
CA ARG A 33 -15.46 -20.10 19.96
C ARG A 33 -16.42 -21.25 20.24
N PRO A 34 -16.44 -22.33 19.45
CA PRO A 34 -17.03 -23.55 19.91
C PRO A 34 -16.38 -23.86 21.25
N ARG A 35 -17.12 -23.67 22.34
CA ARG A 35 -16.71 -24.18 23.63
C ARG A 35 -16.90 -25.67 23.51
N GLU A 36 -15.90 -26.34 22.94
CA GLU A 36 -15.65 -27.73 23.30
C GLU A 36 -15.61 -27.74 24.83
N GLU A 37 -16.49 -28.52 25.45
CA GLU A 37 -16.39 -28.86 26.87
C GLU A 37 -15.11 -29.68 27.05
N VAL A 38 -13.97 -29.00 27.00
CA VAL A 38 -12.73 -29.48 27.58
C VAL A 38 -12.97 -29.35 29.08
N GLY A 39 -13.00 -30.49 29.77
CA GLY A 39 -13.10 -30.55 31.22
C GLY A 39 -12.06 -29.61 31.83
N ASP A 40 -12.54 -28.56 32.47
CA ASP A 40 -11.74 -27.62 33.23
C ASP A 40 -11.40 -28.29 34.57
N ASP A 41 -10.43 -29.20 34.54
CA ASP A 41 -9.59 -29.42 35.71
C ASP A 41 -8.44 -28.39 35.56
N PRO A 42 -8.25 -27.46 36.51
CA PRO A 42 -7.08 -26.60 36.51
C PRO A 42 -5.87 -27.48 36.79
N GLU A 43 -5.36 -28.12 35.75
CA GLU A 43 -4.10 -28.84 35.77
C GLU A 43 -3.06 -27.84 36.28
N LYS A 44 -2.61 -28.08 37.52
CA LYS A 44 -1.57 -27.25 38.15
C LYS A 44 -0.41 -27.21 37.17
N PRO A 45 0.21 -26.03 36.95
CA PRO A 45 1.41 -25.98 36.12
C PRO A 45 2.36 -27.04 36.65
N ASP A 46 2.75 -28.00 35.80
CA ASP A 46 3.78 -28.98 36.15
C ASP A 46 5.01 -28.18 36.59
N ASP A 47 5.34 -28.26 37.89
CA ASP A 47 6.47 -27.55 38.50
C ASP A 47 7.83 -28.01 37.91
N ASP A 48 7.81 -29.06 37.08
CA ASP A 48 8.94 -29.63 36.34
C ASP A 48 9.05 -29.12 34.89
N ALA A 49 8.31 -28.07 34.50
CA ALA A 49 8.46 -27.46 33.18
C ALA A 49 9.82 -26.76 33.04
N ASP A 50 10.69 -27.33 32.19
CA ASP A 50 11.98 -26.74 31.82
C ASP A 50 11.79 -25.31 31.29
N THR A 51 12.10 -24.32 32.13
CA THR A 51 11.98 -22.91 31.79
C THR A 51 13.21 -22.44 31.03
N PHE A 52 13.02 -21.93 29.80
CA PHE A 52 14.10 -21.37 29.01
C PHE A 52 14.72 -20.14 29.69
N SER A 53 16.05 -19.99 29.55
CA SER A 53 16.74 -18.82 30.08
C SER A 53 16.23 -17.53 29.42
N ARG A 54 16.16 -16.45 30.21
CA ARG A 54 15.71 -15.14 29.71
C ARG A 54 16.52 -14.67 28.49
N GLU A 55 17.84 -14.85 28.54
CA GLU A 55 18.76 -14.50 27.45
C GLU A 55 18.42 -15.26 26.16
N TYR A 56 18.11 -16.55 26.25
CA TYR A 56 17.74 -17.36 25.09
C TYR A 56 16.45 -16.86 24.43
N VAL A 57 15.41 -16.59 25.22
CA VAL A 57 14.13 -16.10 24.69
C VAL A 57 14.28 -14.69 24.11
N GLU A 58 15.07 -13.82 24.73
CA GLU A 58 15.36 -12.48 24.20
C GLU A 58 16.08 -12.56 22.84
N LYS A 59 17.10 -13.42 22.73
CA LYS A 59 17.77 -13.69 21.45
C LYS A 59 16.79 -14.20 20.40
N LEU A 60 15.94 -15.17 20.76
CA LEU A 60 14.93 -15.72 19.85
C LEU A 60 13.93 -14.65 19.38
N ARG A 61 13.50 -13.73 20.25
CA ARG A 61 12.62 -12.61 19.87
C ARG A 61 13.30 -11.66 18.90
N GLN A 62 14.58 -11.35 19.12
CA GLN A 62 15.36 -10.50 18.22
C GLN A 62 15.53 -11.15 16.84
N GLU A 63 15.83 -12.46 16.80
CA GLU A 63 15.95 -13.22 15.55
C GLU A 63 14.62 -13.27 14.79
N ASN A 64 13.53 -13.65 15.45
CA ASN A 64 12.20 -13.66 14.85
C ASN A 64 11.76 -12.26 14.39
N GLY A 65 12.12 -11.21 15.13
CA GLY A 65 11.90 -9.82 14.71
C GLY A 65 12.59 -9.51 13.38
N LYS A 66 13.84 -9.92 13.21
CA LYS A 66 14.57 -9.74 11.94
C LYS A 66 13.93 -10.51 10.80
N TYR A 67 13.45 -11.73 11.03
CA TYR A 67 12.77 -12.51 9.99
C TYR A 67 11.46 -11.85 9.54
N ARG A 68 10.65 -11.34 10.47
CA ARG A 68 9.44 -10.59 10.12
C ARG A 68 9.74 -9.34 9.29
N GLN A 69 10.76 -8.57 9.68
CA GLN A 69 11.18 -7.40 8.92
C GLN A 69 11.67 -7.77 7.51
N ARG A 70 12.39 -8.88 7.37
CA ARG A 70 12.86 -9.36 6.06
C ARG A 70 11.71 -9.84 5.18
N ALA A 71 10.73 -10.55 5.74
CA ALA A 71 9.54 -10.97 5.02
C ALA A 71 8.75 -9.76 4.51
N GLN A 72 8.44 -8.79 5.38
CA GLN A 72 7.76 -7.55 4.99
C GLN A 72 8.48 -6.81 3.84
N ARG A 73 9.80 -6.69 3.92
CA ARG A 73 10.60 -6.09 2.84
C ARG A 73 10.56 -6.90 1.56
N ALA A 74 10.52 -8.23 1.64
CA ALA A 74 10.41 -9.07 0.46
C ALA A 74 9.06 -8.86 -0.24
N ASP A 75 7.96 -8.80 0.53
CA ASP A 75 6.62 -8.52 0.01
C ASP A 75 6.57 -7.14 -0.66
N GLU A 76 7.10 -6.10 -0.01
CA GLU A 76 7.20 -4.75 -0.58
C GLU A 76 7.99 -4.74 -1.90
N LEU A 77 9.10 -5.46 -1.98
CA LEU A 77 9.90 -5.57 -3.19
C LEU A 77 9.19 -6.35 -4.30
N ALA A 78 8.46 -7.41 -3.95
CA ALA A 78 7.66 -8.20 -4.89
C ALA A 78 6.56 -7.34 -5.54
N HIS A 79 5.81 -6.56 -4.74
CA HIS A 79 4.82 -5.61 -5.25
C HIS A 79 5.46 -4.54 -6.16
N ARG A 80 6.64 -4.04 -5.80
CA ARG A 80 7.36 -3.06 -6.64
C ARG A 80 7.83 -3.66 -7.95
N LEU A 81 8.33 -4.91 -7.92
CA LEU A 81 8.76 -5.63 -9.11
C LEU A 81 7.58 -5.88 -10.04
N HIS A 82 6.45 -6.36 -9.50
CA HIS A 82 5.23 -6.57 -10.28
C HIS A 82 4.78 -5.29 -11.00
N ARG A 83 4.67 -4.16 -10.30
CA ARG A 83 4.34 -2.88 -10.93
C ARG A 83 5.35 -2.46 -12.00
N ALA A 84 6.64 -2.71 -11.76
CA ALA A 84 7.68 -2.39 -12.74
C ALA A 84 7.57 -3.26 -14.00
N LEU A 85 7.23 -4.55 -13.87
CA LEU A 85 7.00 -5.45 -15.00
C LEU A 85 5.74 -5.05 -15.79
N VAL A 86 4.65 -4.71 -15.10
CA VAL A 86 3.42 -4.19 -15.76
C VAL A 86 3.72 -2.88 -16.50
N ALA A 87 4.46 -1.96 -15.88
CA ALA A 87 4.87 -0.72 -16.51
C ALA A 87 5.80 -0.94 -17.72
N ALA A 88 6.66 -1.95 -17.67
CA ALA A 88 7.56 -2.32 -18.77
C ALA A 88 6.80 -2.94 -19.97
N ASP A 89 5.74 -3.70 -19.71
CA ASP A 89 4.83 -4.19 -20.76
C ASP A 89 4.09 -3.04 -21.47
N GLY A 90 3.65 -2.04 -20.70
CA GLY A 90 3.18 -0.75 -21.23
C GLY A 90 1.85 -0.79 -21.99
N ARG A 91 1.10 -1.90 -21.89
CA ARG A 91 -0.23 -2.04 -22.48
C ARG A 91 -1.35 -1.47 -21.60
N LEU A 92 -1.12 -1.37 -20.29
CA LEU A 92 -2.00 -0.73 -19.32
C LEU A 92 -1.66 0.76 -19.17
N GLN A 93 -2.68 1.58 -18.92
CA GLN A 93 -2.50 3.01 -18.62
C GLN A 93 -1.87 3.23 -17.25
N ASP A 94 -2.41 2.55 -16.24
CA ASP A 94 -1.91 2.59 -14.88
C ASP A 94 -1.42 1.19 -14.48
N PRO A 95 -0.13 1.03 -14.10
CA PRO A 95 0.38 -0.25 -13.63
C PRO A 95 -0.22 -0.72 -12.30
N THR A 96 -0.99 0.13 -11.60
CA THR A 96 -1.71 -0.23 -10.37
C THR A 96 -3.09 -0.85 -10.63
N ASP A 97 -3.59 -0.83 -11.87
CA ASP A 97 -4.90 -1.41 -12.22
C ASP A 97 -4.93 -2.95 -12.18
N LEU A 98 -3.75 -3.58 -12.25
CA LEU A 98 -3.60 -5.03 -12.11
C LEU A 98 -3.18 -5.35 -10.67
N ASP A 99 -4.02 -6.12 -9.98
CA ASP A 99 -3.72 -6.60 -8.65
C ASP A 99 -2.49 -7.52 -8.65
N TYR A 100 -1.73 -7.47 -7.55
CA TYR A 100 -0.60 -8.35 -7.33
C TYR A 100 -1.08 -9.79 -7.10
N ALA A 101 -0.44 -10.73 -7.78
CA ALA A 101 -0.54 -12.16 -7.50
C ALA A 101 0.87 -12.77 -7.60
N ASP A 102 1.20 -13.70 -6.72
CA ASP A 102 2.52 -14.36 -6.71
C ASP A 102 2.80 -15.05 -8.05
N ASP A 103 1.78 -15.66 -8.65
CA ASP A 103 1.80 -16.28 -9.99
C ASP A 103 2.17 -15.30 -11.12
N HIS A 104 2.19 -13.98 -10.89
CA HIS A 104 2.61 -13.02 -11.92
C HIS A 104 4.14 -12.86 -12.01
N LEU A 105 4.89 -13.32 -10.99
CA LEU A 105 6.34 -13.16 -10.90
C LEU A 105 7.13 -14.36 -11.44
N ASP A 106 6.49 -15.20 -12.26
CA ASP A 106 7.13 -16.34 -12.93
C ASP A 106 8.34 -15.92 -13.78
N GLU A 107 9.33 -16.80 -13.93
CA GLU A 107 10.55 -16.54 -14.72
C GLU A 107 10.25 -16.09 -16.17
N ASP A 108 9.22 -16.66 -16.78
CA ASP A 108 8.81 -16.37 -18.17
C ASP A 108 7.80 -15.20 -18.28
N GLY A 109 7.20 -14.77 -17.16
CA GLY A 109 6.16 -13.72 -17.14
C GLY A 109 4.94 -14.01 -18.02
N SER A 110 4.64 -15.28 -18.30
CA SER A 110 3.51 -15.70 -19.16
C SER A 110 2.16 -15.42 -18.48
N ARG A 111 2.02 -15.79 -17.21
CA ARG A 111 0.81 -15.54 -16.41
C ARG A 111 0.49 -14.06 -16.26
N LEU A 112 1.51 -13.23 -16.09
CA LEU A 112 1.34 -11.77 -16.09
C LEU A 112 0.72 -11.28 -17.40
N ARG A 113 1.24 -11.74 -18.55
CA ARG A 113 0.74 -11.34 -19.87
C ARG A 113 -0.68 -11.83 -20.12
N GLU A 114 -0.98 -13.07 -19.74
CA GLU A 114 -2.34 -13.64 -19.82
C GLU A 114 -3.33 -12.86 -18.94
N ALA A 115 -2.92 -12.47 -17.72
CA ALA A 115 -3.75 -11.67 -16.83
C ALA A 115 -4.00 -10.26 -17.40
N ILE A 116 -2.99 -9.64 -18.03
CA ILE A 116 -3.15 -8.36 -18.74
C ILE A 116 -4.10 -8.52 -19.92
N ASP A 117 -3.95 -9.59 -20.72
CA ASP A 117 -4.83 -9.88 -21.86
C ASP A 117 -6.30 -10.01 -21.43
N ASP A 118 -6.57 -10.84 -20.43
CA ASP A 118 -7.92 -11.04 -19.89
C ASP A 118 -8.49 -9.75 -19.28
N LEU A 119 -7.67 -8.99 -18.56
CA LEU A 119 -8.09 -7.70 -17.99
C LEU A 119 -8.47 -6.70 -19.09
N LEU A 120 -7.68 -6.60 -20.15
CA LEU A 120 -7.96 -5.70 -21.27
C LEU A 120 -9.17 -6.16 -22.09
N GLN A 121 -9.40 -7.47 -22.22
CA GLN A 121 -10.60 -8.01 -22.85
C GLN A 121 -11.86 -7.65 -22.07
N ARG A 122 -11.81 -7.72 -20.73
CA ARG A 122 -12.93 -7.34 -19.86
C ARG A 122 -13.11 -5.83 -19.73
N LYS A 123 -12.00 -5.08 -19.68
CA LYS A 123 -11.95 -3.64 -19.42
C LYS A 123 -11.07 -2.93 -20.47
N PRO A 124 -11.56 -2.76 -21.71
CA PRO A 124 -10.76 -2.19 -22.80
C PRO A 124 -10.38 -0.72 -22.59
N HIS A 125 -11.05 0.00 -21.68
CA HIS A 125 -10.74 1.40 -21.37
C HIS A 125 -9.44 1.57 -20.57
N LEU A 126 -8.93 0.51 -19.93
CA LEU A 126 -7.67 0.52 -19.21
C LEU A 126 -6.45 0.40 -20.14
N ALA A 127 -6.68 0.13 -21.44
CA ALA A 127 -5.62 0.06 -22.43
C ALA A 127 -4.91 1.40 -22.62
N ALA A 128 -3.59 1.35 -22.77
CA ALA A 128 -2.72 2.48 -23.03
C ALA A 128 -3.17 3.26 -24.29
N ARG A 129 -3.57 4.51 -24.11
CA ARG A 129 -3.95 5.44 -25.18
C ARG A 129 -2.74 6.28 -25.53
N ARG A 130 -1.91 5.77 -26.44
CA ARG A 130 -0.85 6.60 -27.03
C ARG A 130 -1.50 7.40 -28.17
N PRO A 131 -1.59 8.74 -28.09
CA PRO A 131 -1.98 9.53 -29.25
C PRO A 131 -0.92 9.30 -30.34
N ILE A 132 -1.34 8.74 -31.46
CA ILE A 132 -0.50 8.51 -32.63
C ILE A 132 -0.88 9.55 -33.66
N GLY A 133 0.10 10.36 -34.09
CA GLY A 133 -0.07 11.39 -35.11
C GLY A 133 0.43 12.77 -34.69
N ASP A 134 0.56 13.66 -35.66
CA ASP A 134 0.80 15.08 -35.42
C ASP A 134 -0.50 15.72 -34.92
N VAL A 135 -0.48 16.23 -33.69
CA VAL A 135 -1.64 16.89 -33.05
C VAL A 135 -1.87 18.29 -33.63
N GLY A 136 -1.04 18.72 -34.61
CA GLY A 136 -1.14 20.01 -35.28
C GLY A 136 -0.78 21.18 -34.37
N GLN A 137 -0.10 20.91 -33.26
CA GLN A 137 0.29 21.89 -32.26
C GLN A 137 1.81 22.06 -32.29
N GLY A 138 2.26 23.23 -32.76
CA GLY A 138 3.67 23.58 -32.89
C GLY A 138 4.10 23.83 -34.34
N ALA A 139 5.31 24.36 -34.51
CA ALA A 139 5.91 24.52 -35.84
C ALA A 139 6.17 23.13 -36.42
N THR A 140 5.38 22.72 -37.40
CA THR A 140 5.59 21.47 -38.13
C THR A 140 6.80 21.64 -39.05
N SER A 141 7.79 20.75 -38.94
CA SER A 141 8.92 20.71 -39.86
C SER A 141 8.51 20.09 -41.19
N GLN A 142 7.59 20.74 -41.91
CA GLN A 142 7.55 20.51 -43.35
C GLN A 142 8.87 21.02 -43.90
N SER A 143 9.78 20.11 -44.22
CA SER A 143 11.03 20.40 -44.90
C SER A 143 10.71 20.94 -46.29
N ARG A 144 10.40 22.24 -46.37
CA ARG A 144 10.37 22.95 -47.64
C ARG A 144 11.81 23.01 -48.11
N GLU A 145 12.08 22.40 -49.25
CA GLU A 145 13.34 22.57 -49.97
C GLU A 145 13.53 24.09 -50.19
N VAL A 146 14.54 24.65 -49.53
CA VAL A 146 14.82 26.08 -49.61
C VAL A 146 15.63 26.31 -50.88
N ASP A 147 14.98 26.85 -51.92
CA ASP A 147 15.67 27.21 -53.15
C ASP A 147 16.49 28.50 -52.95
N LEU A 148 17.79 28.32 -52.79
CA LEU A 148 18.75 29.42 -52.63
C LEU A 148 18.88 30.27 -53.90
N LEU A 149 18.66 29.68 -55.09
CA LEU A 149 18.76 30.39 -56.37
C LEU A 149 17.59 31.38 -56.53
N GLY A 150 16.39 30.96 -56.12
CA GLY A 150 15.22 31.81 -56.03
C GLY A 150 15.35 32.94 -55.00
N ILE A 151 16.01 32.71 -53.87
CA ILE A 151 16.27 33.74 -52.84
C ILE A 151 17.31 34.77 -53.29
N LEU A 152 18.33 34.35 -54.05
CA LEU A 152 19.41 35.23 -54.51
C LEU A 152 19.05 36.02 -55.79
N GLY A 153 17.90 35.75 -56.42
CA GLY A 153 17.40 36.51 -57.57
C GLY A 153 18.15 36.24 -58.88
N GLY A 154 18.82 35.09 -59.00
CA GLY A 154 19.46 34.67 -60.24
C GLY A 154 18.41 34.29 -61.29
N ARG A 155 18.25 35.14 -62.31
CA ARG A 155 17.59 34.78 -63.57
C ARG A 155 18.58 34.16 -64.55
#